data_AF-A0A859DTE0-F1
#
_entry.id   AF-A0A859DTE0-F1
#
_cell.length_a   1.000
_cell.length_b   1.000
_cell.length_c   1.000
_cell.angle_alpha   90.00
_cell.angle_beta   90.00
_cell.angle_gamma   90.00
#
_symmetry.space_group_name_H-M   'P 1'
#
loop_
_entity.id
_entity.type
_entity.pdbx_description
1 polymer ?
#
loop_
_entity_poly.entity_id
_entity_poly.type
_entity_poly.pdbx_seq_one_letter_code
_entity_poly.pdbx_strand_id
1 'polypeptide(L)' 'MEGVERYKVRLLPHNEKWGGEYHQVKSEIEAVWSDNIIDIQHIGSTAIHNIPAKPIE' A
#
# COMPACT_ATOMS: atom_id res chain seq x y z
N MET A 1 -0.66 9.02 8.51
CA MET A 1 0.57 8.29 8.13
C MET A 1 1.68 8.75 9.05
N GLU A 2 2.00 7.93 10.06
CA GLU A 2 3.16 8.21 10.91
C GLU A 2 4.42 8.02 10.05
N GLY A 3 5.18 9.09 9.87
CA GLY A 3 6.47 9.01 9.17
C GLY A 3 7.42 8.07 9.93
N VAL A 4 8.26 7.33 9.20
CA VAL A 4 9.35 6.58 9.82
C VAL A 4 10.40 7.54 10.37
N GLU A 5 10.91 7.24 11.56
CA GLU A 5 11.98 8.03 12.18
C GLU A 5 13.15 8.17 11.20
N ARG A 6 13.65 9.41 11.06
CA ARG A 6 14.76 9.70 10.15
C ARG A 6 15.96 8.83 10.54
N TYR A 7 16.54 8.14 9.55
CA TYR A 7 17.63 7.16 9.71
C TYR A 7 17.26 5.82 10.37
N LYS A 8 15.99 5.56 10.67
CA LYS A 8 15.50 4.24 11.12
C LYS A 8 14.40 3.74 10.19
N VAL A 9 14.79 3.28 9.00
CA VAL A 9 13.93 2.45 8.15
C VAL A 9 14.24 0.99 8.41
N ARG A 10 13.23 0.24 8.84
CA ARG A 10 13.28 -1.22 8.87
C ARG A 10 12.53 -1.76 7.67
N LEU A 11 13.20 -2.58 6.87
CA LEU A 11 12.55 -3.38 5.86
C LEU A 11 12.10 -4.69 6.49
N LEU A 12 10.90 -5.14 6.14
CA LEU A 12 10.38 -6.46 6.49
C LEU A 12 10.32 -7.32 5.21
N PRO A 13 10.37 -8.66 5.33
CA PRO A 13 10.03 -9.53 4.23
C PRO A 13 8.66 -9.20 3.65
N HIS A 14 8.44 -9.57 2.39
CA HIS A 14 7.15 -9.37 1.74
C HIS A 14 6.01 -9.93 2.59
N ASN A 15 4.96 -9.13 2.80
CA ASN A 15 3.75 -9.53 3.52
C ASN A 15 2.63 -9.79 2.52
N GLU A 16 2.10 -11.01 2.47
CA GLU A 16 1.02 -11.41 1.56
C GLU A 16 -0.29 -10.63 1.79
N LYS A 17 -0.45 -9.99 2.95
CA LYS A 17 -1.63 -9.18 3.27
C LYS A 17 -1.68 -7.84 2.52
N TRP A 18 -0.55 -7.33 2.03
CA TRP A 18 -0.50 -6.03 1.34
C TRP A 18 -1.40 -5.95 0.12
N GLY A 19 -1.55 -7.06 -0.62
CA GLY A 19 -2.50 -7.13 -1.72
C GLY A 19 -3.95 -6.95 -1.23
N GLY A 20 -4.32 -7.58 -0.12
CA GLY A 20 -5.65 -7.43 0.47
C GLY A 20 -5.92 -6.01 0.98
N GLU A 21 -4.94 -5.41 1.66
CA GLU A 21 -5.00 -4.02 2.15
C GLU A 21 -5.20 -3.02 0.99
N TYR A 22 -4.52 -3.22 -0.13
CA TYR A 22 -4.74 -2.43 -1.35
C TYR A 22 -6.20 -2.52 -1.83
N HIS A 23 -6.78 -3.72 -1.91
CA HIS A 23 -8.16 -3.88 -2.39
C HIS A 23 -9.16 -3.22 -1.43
N GLN A 24 -8.91 -3.29 -0.12
CA GLN A 24 -9.75 -2.61 0.87
C GLN A 24 -9.72 -1.09 0.67
N VAL A 25 -8.53 -0.49 0.66
CA VAL A 25 -8.38 0.97 0.49
C VAL A 25 -8.90 1.43 -0.87
N LYS A 26 -8.68 0.66 -1.92
CA LYS A 26 -9.25 0.93 -3.25
C LYS A 26 -10.78 1.02 -3.17
N SER A 27 -11.42 0.05 -2.53
CA SER A 27 -12.89 0.03 -2.38
C SER A 27 -13.39 1.23 -1.57
N GLU A 28 -12.67 1.64 -0.53
CA GLU A 28 -12.98 2.82 0.27
C GLU A 28 -12.88 4.12 -0.55
N ILE A 29 -11.84 4.25 -1.39
CA ILE A 29 -11.68 5.40 -2.30
C ILE A 29 -12.78 5.40 -3.37
N GLU A 30 -13.09 4.24 -3.96
CA GLU A 30 -14.14 4.07 -4.97
C GLU A 30 -15.51 4.48 -4.44
N ALA A 31 -15.83 4.12 -3.18
CA ALA A 31 -17.09 4.49 -2.55
C ALA A 31 -17.24 6.02 -2.32
N VAL A 32 -16.14 6.75 -2.18
CA VAL A 32 -16.16 8.20 -1.91
C VAL A 32 -16.12 9.03 -3.19
N TRP A 33 -15.35 8.60 -4.19
CA TRP A 33 -15.06 9.41 -5.38
C TRP A 33 -15.81 8.98 -6.66
N SER A 34 -16.37 7.75 -6.66
CA SER A 34 -17.22 7.17 -7.70
C SER A 34 -16.75 7.49 -9.13
N ASP A 35 -17.57 8.20 -9.91
CA ASP A 35 -17.37 8.46 -11.34
C ASP A 35 -16.18 9.38 -11.66
N ASN A 36 -15.54 9.99 -10.66
CA ASN A 36 -14.35 10.82 -10.87
C ASN A 36 -13.06 9.99 -10.99
N ILE A 37 -13.15 8.68 -10.79
CA ILE A 37 -12.00 7.79 -10.78
C ILE A 37 -11.78 7.26 -12.20
N ILE A 38 -10.62 7.59 -12.76
CA ILE A 38 -10.16 7.00 -14.02
C ILE A 38 -9.51 5.63 -13.76
N ASP A 39 -8.66 5.54 -12.74
CA ASP A 39 -7.96 4.31 -12.37
C ASP A 39 -7.35 4.39 -10.96
N ILE A 40 -7.16 3.23 -10.31
CA ILE A 40 -6.44 3.06 -9.03
C ILE A 40 -5.54 1.84 -9.12
N GLN A 41 -4.23 2.05 -9.00
CA GLN A 41 -3.20 1.02 -9.15
C GLN A 41 -2.40 0.82 -7.85
N HIS A 42 -2.02 -0.43 -7.57
CA HIS A 42 -1.10 -0.76 -6.49
C HIS A 42 0.33 -0.50 -6.96
N ILE A 43 1.00 0.50 -6.38
CA ILE A 43 2.35 0.90 -6.78
C ILE A 43 3.35 0.85 -5.61
N GLY A 44 4.64 0.86 -5.93
CA GLY A 44 5.73 0.84 -4.95
C GLY A 44 6.12 -0.57 -4.50
N SER A 45 7.05 -0.66 -3.54
CA SER A 45 7.65 -1.94 -3.16
C SER A 45 6.67 -2.96 -2.55
N THR A 46 5.56 -2.51 -1.95
CA THR A 46 4.54 -3.41 -1.39
C THR A 46 3.67 -4.08 -2.46
N ALA A 47 3.72 -3.61 -3.71
CA ALA A 47 3.03 -4.20 -4.86
C ALA A 47 3.84 -5.32 -5.55
N ILE A 48 5.10 -5.48 -5.17
CA ILE A 48 6.02 -6.43 -5.83
C ILE A 48 6.14 -7.67 -4.94
N HIS A 49 5.79 -8.82 -5.50
CA HIS A 49 5.89 -10.09 -4.81
C HIS A 49 7.35 -10.41 -4.42
N ASN A 50 7.54 -10.93 -3.21
CA ASN A 50 8.82 -11.44 -2.68
C ASN A 50 9.99 -10.44 -2.57
N ILE A 51 9.72 -9.13 -2.49
CA ILE A 51 10.76 -8.16 -2.13
C ILE A 51 10.58 -7.65 -0.70
N PRO A 52 11.69 -7.42 0.03
CA PRO A 52 11.60 -6.69 1.29
C PRO A 52 11.13 -5.26 1.05
N ALA A 53 10.20 -4.78 1.87
CA ALA A 53 9.68 -3.43 1.76
C ALA A 53 9.51 -2.79 3.14
N LYS A 54 9.39 -1.47 3.14
CA LYS A 54 8.92 -0.75 4.32
C LYS A 54 7.46 -1.18 4.57
N PRO A 55 7.09 -1.64 5.77
CA PRO A 55 5.68 -1.84 6.10
C PRO A 55 5.01 -0.47 6.11
N ILE A 56 4.02 -0.29 5.24
CA ILE A 56 3.18 0.91 5.21
C ILE A 56 1.78 0.40 5.56
N GLU A 57 1.38 0.67 6.81
CA GLU A 57 0.03 0.49 7.35
C GLU A 57 -0.61 1.87 7.54
#